data_AF-A0AA43C8Y9-F1
#
_entry.id   AF-A0AA43C8Y9-F1
#
_cell.length_a   1.000
_cell.length_b   1.000
_cell.length_c   1.000
_cell.angle_alpha   90.00
_cell.angle_beta   90.00
_cell.angle_gamma   90.00
#
_symmetry.space_group_name_H-M   'P 1'
#
loop_
_entity.id
_entity.type
_entity.pdbx_description
1 polymer ?
#
loop_
_entity_poly.entity_id
_entity_poly.type
_entity_poly.pdbx_seq_one_letter_code
_entity_poly.pdbx_strand_id
1 'polypeptide(L)' 'MRKYEIYPTYSDFFEYHGSNEILRIRKQYGTIIRKDWIVFNSPDEAMDHFNNKCGEYIGYYH' A
#
# COMPACT_ATOMS: atom_id res chain seq x y z
N MET A 1 0.55 -9.62 5.58
CA MET A 1 0.52 -9.68 4.10
C MET A 1 1.22 -8.47 3.52
N ARG A 2 1.83 -8.60 2.34
CA ARG A 2 2.60 -7.52 1.69
C ARG A 2 2.21 -7.38 0.23
N LYS A 3 2.10 -6.14 -0.23
CA LYS A 3 1.85 -5.79 -1.64
C LYS A 3 2.68 -4.57 -2.03
N TYR A 4 2.92 -4.40 -3.32
CA TYR A 4 3.72 -3.31 -3.86
C TYR A 4 3.07 -2.69 -5.08
N GLU A 5 3.19 -1.38 -5.21
CA GLU A 5 2.80 -0.61 -6.38
C GLU A 5 4.03 0.16 -6.87
N ILE A 6 4.35 0.00 -8.16
CA ILE A 6 5.49 0.65 -8.79
C ILE A 6 4.97 1.74 -9.71
N TYR A 7 5.40 2.97 -9.43
CA TYR A 7 5.14 4.14 -10.26
C TYR A 7 6.46 4.60 -10.90
N PRO A 8 6.43 5.42 -11.97
CA PRO A 8 7.65 5.87 -12.64
C PRO A 8 8.65 6.61 -11.73
N THR A 9 8.14 7.32 -10.72
CA THR A 9 8.95 8.19 -9.85
C THR A 9 9.09 7.69 -8.41
N TYR A 10 8.26 6.74 -7.98
CA TYR A 10 8.29 6.20 -6.61
C TYR A 10 7.67 4.79 -6.58
N SER A 11 7.80 4.12 -5.45
CA SER A 11 7.13 2.85 -5.17
C SER A 11 6.44 2.91 -3.82
N ASP A 12 5.25 2.35 -3.72
CA ASP A 12 4.51 2.20 -2.47
C ASP A 12 4.53 0.73 -2.04
N PHE A 13 4.91 0.49 -0.79
CA PHE A 13 4.88 -0.81 -0.15
C PHE A 13 3.78 -0.81 0.91
N PHE A 14 2.89 -1.78 0.82
CA PHE A 14 1.78 -1.94 1.76
C PHE A 14 2.05 -3.15 2.64
N GLU A 15 2.01 -2.96 3.95
CA GLU A 15 2.08 -4.02 4.95
C GLU A 15 0.79 -4.07 5.75
N TYR A 16 0.21 -5.26 5.85
CA TYR A 16 -1.02 -5.50 6.58
C TYR A 16 -0.83 -6.65 7.58
N HIS A 17 -1.21 -6.43 8.84
CA HIS A 17 -0.91 -7.36 9.95
C HIS A 17 -2.16 -8.01 10.57
N GLY A 18 -3.32 -7.94 9.91
CA GLY A 18 -4.57 -8.51 10.43
C GLY A 18 -5.30 -7.62 11.45
N SER A 19 -4.96 -6.34 11.51
CA SER A 19 -5.64 -5.32 12.33
C SER A 19 -6.61 -4.49 11.48
N ASN A 20 -7.11 -3.36 11.98
CA ASN A 20 -7.85 -2.37 11.20
C ASN A 20 -6.92 -1.34 10.51
N GLU A 21 -5.62 -1.64 10.40
CA GLU A 21 -4.62 -0.68 9.93
C GLU A 21 -3.72 -1.30 8.86
N ILE A 22 -3.38 -0.50 7.85
CA ILE A 22 -2.41 -0.85 6.81
C ILE A 22 -1.29 0.19 6.84
N LEU A 23 -0.05 -0.27 6.89
CA LEU A 23 1.12 0.59 6.75
C LEU A 23 1.45 0.78 5.27
N ARG A 24 1.52 2.04 4.80
CA ARG A 24 2.05 2.40 3.49
C ARG A 24 3.41 3.05 3.63
N ILE A 25 4.43 2.49 3.00
CA ILE A 25 5.79 3.03 2.93
C ILE A 25 6.08 3.45 1.50
N ARG A 26 6.26 4.76 1.29
CA ARG A 26 6.68 5.28 -0.02
C ARG A 26 8.19 5.38 -0.09
N LYS A 27 8.77 4.79 -1.13
CA LYS A 27 10.20 4.90 -1.46
C LYS A 27 10.40 5.58 -2.80
N GLN A 28 11.36 6.49 -2.86
CA GLN A 28 11.82 7.13 -4.09
C GLN A 28 13.33 6.95 -4.17
N TYR A 29 13.81 6.38 -5.29
CA TYR A 29 15.23 6.04 -5.50
C TYR A 29 15.86 5.24 -4.33
N GLY A 30 15.10 4.31 -3.75
CA GLY A 30 15.54 3.49 -2.62
C GLY A 30 15.39 4.13 -1.23
N THR A 31 15.19 5.45 -1.16
CA THR A 31 15.01 6.18 0.10
C THR A 31 13.54 6.22 0.52
N ILE A 32 13.26 5.95 1.81
CA ILE A 32 11.91 6.13 2.36
C ILE A 32 11.62 7.63 2.48
N ILE A 33 10.63 8.11 1.76
CA ILE A 33 10.22 9.52 1.78
C ILE A 33 8.91 9.74 2.56
N ARG A 34 8.13 8.69 2.79
CA ARG A 34 6.87 8.77 3.54
C ARG A 34 6.50 7.44 4.19
N LYS A 35 5.90 7.51 5.38
CA LYS A 35 5.22 6.40 6.04
C LYS A 35 3.85 6.89 6.50
N ASP A 36 2.80 6.21 6.08
CA ASP A 36 1.42 6.52 6.46
C ASP A 36 0.73 5.28 7.04
N TRP A 37 -0.16 5.50 7.99
CA TRP A 37 -1.10 4.49 8.45
C TRP A 37 -2.46 4.79 7.85
N ILE A 38 -3.02 3.80 7.15
CA ILE A 38 -4.39 3.83 6.64
C ILE A 38 -5.22 3.08 7.66
N VAL A 39 -6.08 3.80 8.37
CA VAL A 39 -6.88 3.28 9.49
C VAL A 39 -8.33 3.13 9.04
N PHE A 40 -8.93 1.98 9.37
CA PHE A 40 -10.30 1.62 9.03
C PHE A 40 -11.12 1.39 10.31
N ASN A 41 -12.44 1.25 10.17
CA ASN A 41 -13.32 1.03 11.32
C ASN A 41 -13.28 -0.43 11.80
N SER A 42 -12.86 -1.36 10.95
CA SER A 42 -12.75 -2.79 11.30
C SER A 42 -11.59 -3.49 10.59
N PRO A 43 -11.12 -4.64 11.12
CA PRO A 43 -10.15 -5.49 10.42
C PRO A 43 -10.66 -6.04 9.08
N ASP A 44 -11.96 -6.32 8.96
CA ASP A 44 -12.55 -6.83 7.73
C ASP A 44 -12.50 -5.78 6.60
N GLU A 45 -12.78 -4.52 6.93
CA GLU A 45 -12.62 -3.40 5.98
C GLU A 45 -11.16 -3.22 5.52
N ALA A 46 -10.22 -3.28 6.47
CA ALA A 46 -8.80 -3.18 6.16
C ALA A 46 -8.34 -4.36 5.28
N MET A 47 -8.80 -5.58 5.58
CA MET A 47 -8.54 -6.77 4.77
C MET A 47 -9.07 -6.61 3.35
N ASP A 48 -10.33 -6.19 3.20
CA ASP A 48 -10.96 -6.00 1.89
C ASP A 48 -10.23 -4.93 1.07
N HIS A 49 -9.91 -3.80 1.69
CA HIS A 49 -9.13 -2.74 1.05
C HIS A 49 -7.74 -3.23 0.64
N PHE A 50 -7.02 -3.92 1.53
CA PHE A 50 -5.70 -4.47 1.21
C PHE A 50 -5.76 -5.45 0.02
N ASN A 51 -6.80 -6.28 -0.04
CA ASN A 51 -6.96 -7.29 -1.07
C ASN A 51 -7.36 -6.70 -2.43
N ASN A 52 -8.23 -5.69 -2.45
CA ASN A 52 -8.83 -5.18 -3.69
C ASN A 52 -8.26 -3.85 -4.18
N LYS A 53 -7.54 -3.09 -3.32
CA LYS A 53 -7.07 -1.73 -3.64
C LYS A 53 -5.57 -1.54 -3.51
N CYS A 54 -4.88 -2.37 -2.72
CA CYS A 54 -3.42 -2.35 -2.67
C CYS A 54 -2.83 -3.30 -3.70
N GLY A 55 -1.74 -2.89 -4.35
CA GLY A 55 -0.93 -3.74 -5.23
C GLY A 55 -1.49 -3.94 -6.63
N GLU A 56 -2.56 -3.24 -7.00
CA GLU A 56 -2.97 -3.17 -8.41
C GLU A 56 -2.00 -2.24 -9.14
N TYR A 57 -1.20 -2.83 -10.04
CA TYR A 57 -0.35 -2.05 -10.93
C TYR A 57 -1.21 -1.33 -11.96
N ILE A 58 -1.45 -0.02 -11.77
CA ILE A 58 -2.02 0.85 -12.82
C ILE A 58 -0.87 1.28 -13.74
N GLY A 59 -0.31 0.32 -14.47
CA GLY A 59 0.55 0.65 -15.60
C GLY A 59 -0.30 1.28 -16.68
N TYR A 60 -0.19 2.58 -16.88
CA TYR A 60 -0.71 3.22 -18.09
C TYR A 60 0.00 2.58 -19.28
N TYR A 61 -0.70 1.74 -20.05
CA TYR A 61 -0.32 1.51 -21.44
C TYR A 61 -0.44 2.86 -22.14
N HIS A 62 0.65 3.30 -22.76
CA HIS A 62 0.75 4.53 -23.53
C HIS A 62 -0.39 4.72 -24.53
#